data_AF-A0A948F6T5-F1
#
_entry.id   AF-A0A948F6T5-F1
#
_cell.length_a   1.000
_cell.length_b   1.000
_cell.length_c   1.000
_cell.angle_alpha   90.00
_cell.angle_beta   90.00
_cell.angle_gamma   90.00
#
_symmetry.space_group_name_H-M   'P 1'
#
loop_
_entity.id
_entity.type
_entity.pdbx_description
1 polymer ?
#
loop_
_entity_poly.entity_id
_entity_poly.type
_entity_poly.pdbx_seq_one_letter_code
_entity_poly.pdbx_strand_id
1 'polypeptide(L)'
;MNQQEWQTKGAGHRQRLREKYLELGIDAFSDAEVLELILTLGTPRRDCKEIARAVIARFGSLAGALEASEEELQSVKGVGASNGFAIHLVQGVARRYLEKRLAKKEYIRSSGEVADYLIHSMRDLEHEVFKVIFLDAGHGIIATETVAQGTIT
;
A
#
# COMPACT_ATOMS: atom_id res chain seq x y z
N MET A 1 -6.97 25.01 -31.96
CA MET A 1 -7.54 24.24 -30.84
C MET A 1 -7.39 25.09 -29.59
N ASN A 2 -8.50 25.47 -28.94
CA ASN A 2 -8.54 26.61 -28.02
C ASN A 2 -8.17 26.18 -26.58
N GLN A 3 -7.37 26.98 -25.86
CA GLN A 3 -6.88 26.67 -24.50
C GLN A 3 -8.01 26.45 -23.47
N GLN A 4 -9.20 27.01 -23.73
CA GLN A 4 -10.37 26.92 -22.87
C GLN A 4 -11.08 25.54 -22.91
N GLU A 5 -10.99 24.80 -24.02
CA GLU A 5 -11.61 23.45 -24.14
C GLU A 5 -10.81 22.36 -23.40
N TRP A 6 -9.50 22.56 -23.23
CA TRP A 6 -8.64 21.66 -22.43
C TRP A 6 -8.92 21.79 -20.93
N GLN A 7 -9.21 23.00 -20.47
CA GLN A 7 -9.49 23.29 -19.05
C GLN A 7 -10.81 22.62 -18.59
N THR A 8 -11.79 22.47 -19.47
CA THR A 8 -13.10 21.87 -19.15
C THR A 8 -13.06 20.35 -19.03
N LYS A 9 -12.19 19.64 -19.79
CA LYS A 9 -12.08 18.18 -19.72
C LYS A 9 -11.42 17.66 -18.43
N GLY A 10 -10.50 18.44 -17.83
CA GLY A 10 -9.78 18.03 -16.62
C GLY A 10 -10.48 18.36 -15.29
N ALA A 11 -11.44 19.29 -15.30
CA ALA A 11 -11.98 19.89 -14.08
C ALA A 11 -12.73 18.91 -13.15
N GLY A 12 -13.37 17.88 -13.70
CA GLY A 12 -14.09 16.87 -12.91
C GLY A 12 -13.30 15.57 -12.66
N HIS A 13 -12.19 15.35 -13.35
CA HIS A 13 -11.53 14.04 -13.35
C HIS A 13 -10.88 13.74 -11.99
N ARG A 14 -10.14 14.71 -11.44
CA ARG A 14 -9.51 14.59 -10.12
C ARG A 14 -10.55 14.41 -9.01
N GLN A 15 -11.67 15.12 -9.10
CA GLN A 15 -12.76 14.98 -8.14
C GLN A 15 -13.35 13.57 -8.22
N ARG A 16 -13.62 13.06 -9.43
CA ARG A 16 -14.14 11.71 -9.63
C ARG A 16 -13.20 10.62 -9.12
N LEU A 17 -11.88 10.73 -9.36
CA LEU A 17 -10.90 9.78 -8.80
C LEU A 17 -10.89 9.84 -7.28
N ARG A 18 -11.00 11.05 -6.70
CA ARG A 18 -11.07 11.20 -5.24
C ARG A 18 -12.35 10.58 -4.67
N GLU A 19 -13.50 10.83 -5.29
CA GLU A 19 -14.79 10.24 -4.90
C GLU A 19 -14.75 8.72 -5.00
N LYS A 20 -14.26 8.17 -6.12
CA LYS A 20 -14.06 6.73 -6.31
C LYS A 20 -13.18 6.12 -5.20
N TYR A 21 -12.08 6.79 -4.83
CA TYR A 21 -11.21 6.32 -3.75
C TYR A 21 -11.92 6.31 -2.40
N LEU A 22 -12.70 7.35 -2.09
CA LEU A 22 -13.44 7.46 -0.84
C LEU A 22 -14.58 6.43 -0.74
N GLU A 23 -15.20 6.06 -1.86
CA GLU A 23 -16.31 5.11 -1.90
C GLU A 23 -15.84 3.65 -1.96
N LEU A 24 -14.84 3.35 -2.79
CA LEU A 24 -14.48 1.98 -3.15
C LEU A 24 -13.06 1.57 -2.72
N GLY A 25 -12.27 2.51 -2.18
CA GLY A 25 -10.88 2.26 -1.80
C GLY A 25 -9.94 2.10 -3.01
N ILE A 26 -8.68 1.78 -2.70
CA ILE A 26 -7.62 1.65 -3.72
C ILE A 26 -7.78 0.41 -4.61
N ASP A 27 -8.41 -0.65 -4.09
CA ASP A 27 -8.55 -1.92 -4.82
C ASP A 27 -9.46 -1.84 -6.05
N ALA A 28 -10.29 -0.79 -6.12
CA ALA A 28 -11.13 -0.51 -7.29
C ALA A 28 -10.37 0.21 -8.43
N PHE A 29 -9.09 0.53 -8.24
CA PHE A 29 -8.28 1.26 -9.20
C PHE A 29 -7.42 0.30 -10.00
N SER A 30 -7.33 0.55 -11.31
CA SER A 30 -6.26 -0.02 -12.13
C SER A 30 -4.92 0.65 -11.80
N ASP A 31 -3.80 -0.05 -12.05
CA ASP A 31 -2.44 0.49 -11.92
C ASP A 31 -2.28 1.88 -12.56
N ALA A 32 -2.87 2.07 -13.74
CA ALA A 32 -2.85 3.35 -14.44
C ALA A 32 -3.65 4.44 -13.72
N GLU A 33 -4.80 4.12 -13.12
CA GLU A 33 -5.58 5.08 -12.32
C GLU A 33 -4.89 5.42 -10.99
N VAL A 34 -4.22 4.44 -10.36
CA VAL A 34 -3.39 4.68 -9.16
C VAL A 34 -2.28 5.66 -9.52
N LEU A 35 -1.55 5.37 -10.60
CA LEU A 35 -0.45 6.22 -11.02
C LEU A 35 -0.93 7.61 -11.47
N GLU A 36 -2.07 7.70 -12.13
CA GLU A 36 -2.70 8.99 -12.45
C GLU A 36 -2.95 9.81 -11.19
N LEU A 37 -3.50 9.20 -10.12
CA LEU A 37 -3.73 9.89 -8.86
C LEU A 37 -2.42 10.42 -8.25
N ILE A 38 -1.36 9.62 -8.26
CA ILE A 38 -0.02 10.01 -7.79
C ILE A 38 0.52 11.19 -8.60
N LEU A 39 0.43 11.13 -9.93
CA LEU A 39 0.91 12.19 -10.83
C LEU A 39 0.15 13.51 -10.62
N THR A 40 -1.12 13.48 -10.21
CA THR A 40 -1.86 14.72 -9.90
C THR A 40 -1.32 15.46 -8.66
N LEU A 41 -0.52 14.80 -7.82
CA LEU A 41 0.20 15.44 -6.70
C LEU A 41 1.40 16.26 -7.19
N GLY A 42 2.09 15.76 -8.22
CA GLY A 42 3.27 16.41 -8.82
C GLY A 42 2.93 17.48 -9.86
N THR A 43 1.86 17.31 -10.62
CA THR A 43 1.40 18.29 -11.63
C THR A 43 -0.07 18.69 -11.40
N PRO A 44 -0.33 19.66 -10.50
CA PRO A 44 -1.68 20.13 -10.24
C PRO A 44 -2.33 20.73 -11.49
N ARG A 45 -3.62 20.42 -11.72
CA ARG A 45 -4.48 21.01 -12.77
C ARG A 45 -4.18 20.56 -14.21
N ARG A 46 -3.52 19.40 -14.39
CA ARG A 46 -3.37 18.75 -15.70
C ARG A 46 -4.01 17.36 -15.67
N ASP A 47 -4.60 16.95 -16.79
CA ASP A 47 -5.03 15.56 -17.00
C ASP A 47 -3.77 14.68 -17.14
N CYS A 48 -3.59 13.75 -16.19
CA CYS A 48 -2.43 12.88 -16.09
C CYS A 48 -2.71 11.47 -16.61
N LYS A 49 -3.91 11.19 -17.13
CA LYS A 49 -4.32 9.85 -17.55
C LYS A 49 -3.42 9.25 -18.62
N GLU A 50 -3.13 10.02 -19.66
CA GLU A 50 -2.27 9.56 -20.76
C GLU A 50 -0.81 9.44 -20.34
N ILE A 51 -0.36 10.28 -19.41
CA ILE A 51 0.99 10.18 -18.82
C ILE A 51 1.08 8.88 -18.00
N ALA A 52 0.09 8.61 -17.15
CA ALA A 52 0.04 7.39 -16.35
C ALA A 52 0.06 6.13 -17.21
N ARG A 53 -0.74 6.09 -18.28
CA ARG A 53 -0.74 4.99 -19.25
C ARG A 53 0.63 4.83 -19.93
N ALA A 54 1.27 5.92 -20.32
CA ALA A 54 2.59 5.88 -20.94
C ALA A 54 3.67 5.35 -19.98
N VAL A 55 3.61 5.74 -18.70
CA VAL A 55 4.52 5.22 -17.68
C VAL A 55 4.28 3.72 -17.45
N ILE A 56 3.02 3.27 -17.29
CA ILE A 56 2.72 1.84 -17.17
C ILE A 56 3.19 1.06 -18.40
N ALA A 57 2.96 1.58 -19.61
CA ALA A 57 3.44 0.93 -20.84
C ALA A 57 4.97 0.84 -20.91
N ARG A 58 5.70 1.81 -20.35
CA ARG A 58 7.16 1.85 -20.35
C ARG A 58 7.78 0.90 -19.33
N PHE A 59 7.18 0.74 -18.16
CA PHE A 59 7.73 -0.01 -17.02
C PHE A 59 6.99 -1.31 -16.70
N GLY A 60 5.91 -1.61 -17.43
CA GLY A 60 5.17 -2.88 -17.39
C GLY A 60 4.15 -3.00 -16.26
N SER A 61 4.36 -2.35 -15.12
CA SER A 61 3.46 -2.41 -13.96
C SER A 61 3.58 -1.17 -13.07
N LEU A 62 2.65 -1.01 -12.12
CA LEU A 62 2.77 0.02 -11.07
C LEU A 62 4.05 -0.17 -10.24
N ALA A 63 4.41 -1.41 -9.92
CA ALA A 63 5.64 -1.71 -9.18
C ALA A 63 6.89 -1.26 -9.97
N GLY A 64 6.96 -1.59 -11.26
CA GLY A 64 8.06 -1.16 -12.12
C GLY A 64 8.15 0.37 -12.24
N ALA A 65 7.01 1.06 -12.27
CA ALA A 65 6.97 2.52 -12.28
C ALA A 65 7.44 3.15 -10.95
N LEU A 66 7.13 2.52 -9.80
CA LEU A 66 7.58 2.99 -8.49
C LEU A 66 9.09 2.76 -8.28
N GLU A 67 9.66 1.73 -8.92
CA GLU A 67 11.07 1.33 -8.79
C GLU A 67 12.01 2.00 -9.80
N ALA A 68 11.47 2.56 -10.88
CA ALA A 68 12.24 3.26 -11.92
C ALA A 68 13.04 4.45 -11.36
N SER A 69 14.23 4.71 -11.92
CA SER A 69 15.03 5.87 -11.50
C SER A 69 14.39 7.19 -11.92
N GLU A 70 14.80 8.30 -11.29
CA GLU A 70 14.32 9.64 -11.67
C GLU A 70 14.64 9.95 -13.14
N GLU A 71 15.82 9.56 -13.64
CA GLU A 71 16.20 9.73 -15.05
C GLU A 71 15.31 8.91 -15.99
N GLU A 72 14.99 7.67 -15.60
CA GLU A 72 14.11 6.81 -16.39
C GLU A 72 12.68 7.36 -16.43
N LEU A 73 12.16 7.82 -15.29
CA LEU A 73 10.84 8.42 -15.18
C LEU A 73 10.75 9.68 -16.06
N GLN A 74 11.74 10.57 -15.99
CA GLN A 74 11.79 11.79 -16.80
C GLN A 74 11.97 11.53 -18.31
N SER A 75 12.40 10.33 -18.71
CA SER A 75 12.41 9.94 -20.13
C SER A 75 11.00 9.81 -20.72
N VAL A 76 9.98 9.63 -19.87
CA VAL A 76 8.57 9.58 -20.31
C VAL A 76 8.04 11.00 -20.52
N LYS A 77 7.60 11.29 -21.74
CA LYS A 77 7.06 12.62 -22.10
C LYS A 77 5.92 13.03 -21.16
N GLY A 78 6.11 14.16 -20.47
CA GLY A 78 5.13 14.72 -19.54
C GLY A 78 5.40 14.38 -18.07
N VAL A 79 6.36 13.50 -17.79
CA VAL A 79 6.91 13.30 -16.45
C VAL A 79 8.06 14.29 -16.24
N GLY A 80 7.91 15.18 -15.27
CA GLY A 80 8.97 16.09 -14.84
C GLY A 80 9.38 15.80 -13.39
N ALA A 81 10.36 16.54 -12.89
CA ALA A 81 10.93 16.33 -11.56
C ALA A 81 9.89 16.28 -10.41
N SER A 82 8.83 17.09 -10.46
CA SER A 82 7.76 17.05 -9.45
C SER A 82 6.93 15.77 -9.48
N ASN A 83 6.78 15.16 -10.67
CA ASN A 83 6.10 13.88 -10.82
C ASN A 83 6.98 12.72 -10.33
N GLY A 84 8.28 12.74 -10.67
CA GLY A 84 9.26 11.78 -10.14
C GLY A 84 9.33 11.82 -8.61
N PHE A 85 9.42 13.02 -8.03
CA PHE A 85 9.31 13.20 -6.58
C PHE A 85 8.03 12.58 -5.99
N ALA A 86 6.86 12.80 -6.61
CA ALA A 86 5.59 12.27 -6.11
C ALA A 86 5.56 10.72 -6.13
N ILE A 87 6.06 10.11 -7.21
CA ILE A 87 6.19 8.66 -7.35
C ILE A 87 7.10 8.09 -6.26
N HIS A 88 8.30 8.65 -6.12
CA HIS A 88 9.27 8.22 -5.11
C HIS A 88 8.81 8.50 -3.67
N LEU A 89 8.05 9.57 -3.44
CA LEU A 89 7.46 9.85 -2.13
C LEU A 89 6.52 8.72 -1.70
N VAL A 90 5.65 8.26 -2.59
CA VAL A 90 4.71 7.14 -2.31
C VAL A 90 5.48 5.86 -2.01
N GLN A 91 6.47 5.52 -2.84
CA GLN A 91 7.32 4.35 -2.61
C GLN A 91 8.07 4.45 -1.27
N GLY A 92 8.65 5.62 -0.96
CA GLY A 92 9.37 5.87 0.28
C GLY A 92 8.49 5.76 1.53
N VAL A 93 7.24 6.27 1.46
CA VAL A 93 6.25 6.12 2.52
C VAL A 93 5.87 4.66 2.71
N ALA A 94 5.60 3.93 1.62
CA ALA A 94 5.28 2.50 1.67
C ALA A 94 6.43 1.70 2.31
N ARG A 95 7.67 1.94 1.87
CA ARG A 95 8.88 1.33 2.45
C ARG A 95 9.00 1.63 3.94
N ARG A 96 8.89 2.90 4.35
CA ARG A 96 8.95 3.31 5.76
C ARG A 96 7.85 2.66 6.60
N TYR A 97 6.63 2.55 6.06
CA TYR A 97 5.51 1.87 6.73
C TYR A 97 5.81 0.38 6.93
N LEU A 98 6.29 -0.30 5.90
CA LEU A 98 6.66 -1.73 5.96
C LEU A 98 7.82 -1.96 6.93
N GLU A 99 8.88 -1.16 6.88
CA GLU A 99 10.00 -1.19 7.82
C GLU A 99 9.53 -1.03 9.27
N LYS A 100 8.63 -0.07 9.53
CA LYS A 100 8.10 0.16 10.89
C LYS A 100 7.14 -0.94 11.34
N ARG A 101 6.41 -1.57 10.43
CA ARG A 101 5.61 -2.76 10.74
C ARG A 101 6.49 -3.94 11.11
N LEU A 102 7.55 -4.19 10.35
CA LEU A 102 8.53 -5.24 10.64
C LEU A 102 9.24 -4.95 11.98
N ALA A 103 9.64 -3.71 12.24
CA ALA A 103 10.31 -3.34 13.50
C ALA A 103 9.41 -3.44 14.75
N LYS A 104 8.08 -3.42 14.58
CA LYS A 104 7.11 -3.55 15.69
C LYS A 104 6.67 -4.98 15.95
N LYS A 105 7.09 -5.95 15.15
CA LYS A 105 6.83 -7.35 15.46
C LYS A 105 7.79 -7.75 16.57
N GLU A 106 7.25 -8.09 17.74
CA GLU A 106 7.98 -8.93 18.69
C GLU A 106 8.27 -10.23 17.96
N TYR A 107 9.52 -10.35 17.53
CA TYR A 107 10.01 -11.57 16.93
C TYR A 107 10.05 -12.61 18.03
N ILE A 108 9.27 -13.68 17.88
CA ILE A 108 9.49 -14.89 18.67
C ILE A 108 10.86 -15.42 18.25
N ARG A 109 11.80 -15.44 19.18
CA ARG A 109 13.19 -15.86 18.93
C ARG A 109 13.41 -17.34 19.24
N SER A 110 12.47 -17.98 19.94
CA SER A 110 12.53 -19.41 20.26
C SER A 110 11.14 -19.99 20.52
N SER A 111 11.01 -21.31 20.42
CA SER A 111 9.80 -22.02 20.86
C SER A 111 9.50 -21.82 22.35
N GLY A 112 10.52 -21.52 23.16
CA GLY A 112 10.37 -21.17 24.58
C GLY A 112 9.60 -19.86 24.78
N GLU A 113 9.89 -18.83 23.99
CA GLU A 113 9.16 -17.55 24.06
C GLU A 113 7.67 -17.71 23.66
N VAL A 114 7.37 -18.61 22.72
CA VAL A 114 5.98 -18.97 22.38
C VAL A 114 5.29 -19.64 23.56
N ALA A 115 5.97 -20.59 24.19
CA ALA A 115 5.43 -21.30 25.35
C ALA A 115 5.19 -20.34 26.52
N ASP A 116 6.15 -19.46 26.82
CA ASP A 116 6.01 -18.47 27.89
C ASP A 116 4.84 -17.50 27.62
N TYR A 117 4.71 -17.01 26.39
CA TYR A 117 3.57 -16.19 25.96
C TYR A 117 2.23 -16.92 26.11
N LEU A 118 2.13 -18.16 25.60
CA LEU A 118 0.91 -18.96 25.67
C LEU A 118 0.55 -19.30 27.12
N ILE A 119 1.52 -19.77 27.91
CA ILE A 119 1.35 -20.05 29.34
C ILE A 119 0.85 -18.80 30.05
N HIS A 120 1.44 -17.63 29.81
CA HIS A 120 0.99 -16.41 30.46
C HIS A 120 -0.42 -16.00 30.03
N SER A 121 -0.72 -16.06 28.72
CA SER A 121 -2.01 -15.66 28.17
C SER A 121 -3.16 -16.63 28.50
N MET A 122 -2.86 -17.88 28.86
CA MET A 122 -3.84 -18.94 29.12
C MET A 122 -3.90 -19.38 30.58
N ARG A 123 -3.00 -18.90 31.44
CA ARG A 123 -2.87 -19.36 32.85
C ARG A 123 -4.17 -19.27 33.64
N ASP A 124 -4.92 -18.20 33.43
CA ASP A 124 -6.11 -17.90 34.22
C ASP A 124 -7.41 -18.40 33.56
N LEU A 125 -7.32 -19.17 32.48
CA LEU A 125 -8.48 -19.74 31.80
C LEU A 125 -8.97 -20.99 32.55
N GLU A 126 -10.24 -20.99 32.90
CA GLU A 126 -10.90 -22.09 33.62
C GLU A 126 -11.19 -23.31 32.73
N HIS A 127 -11.02 -23.16 31.42
CA HIS A 127 -11.29 -24.19 30.42
C HIS A 127 -10.10 -24.38 29.49
N GLU A 128 -9.96 -25.59 28.94
CA GLU A 128 -8.96 -25.87 27.91
C GLU A 128 -9.21 -24.98 26.69
N VAL A 129 -8.16 -24.35 26.18
CA VAL A 129 -8.24 -23.49 24.99
C VAL A 129 -7.16 -23.90 24.00
N PHE A 130 -7.55 -24.16 22.77
CA PHE A 130 -6.63 -24.35 21.66
C PHE A 130 -6.46 -23.04 20.90
N LYS A 131 -5.24 -22.52 20.87
CA LYS A 131 -4.88 -21.28 20.16
C LYS A 131 -3.93 -21.54 19.00
N VAL A 132 -4.11 -20.80 17.92
CA VAL A 132 -3.21 -20.75 16.77
C VAL A 132 -2.56 -19.36 16.71
N ILE A 133 -1.23 -19.34 16.58
CA ILE A 133 -0.47 -18.11 16.35
C ILE A 133 0.03 -18.13 14.91
N PHE A 134 -0.34 -17.11 14.14
CA PHE A 134 0.10 -16.92 12.77
C PHE A 134 1.38 -16.09 12.77
N LEU A 135 2.43 -16.60 12.15
CA LEU A 135 3.73 -15.94 12.05
C LEU A 135 4.04 -15.58 10.59
N ASP A 136 4.84 -14.54 10.39
CA ASP A 136 5.48 -14.30 9.10
C ASP A 136 6.80 -15.09 8.97
N ALA A 137 7.44 -14.98 7.81
CA ALA A 137 8.73 -15.61 7.54
C ALA A 137 9.88 -15.14 8.46
N GLY A 138 9.68 -14.04 9.18
CA GLY A 138 10.62 -13.54 10.19
C GLY A 138 10.31 -14.01 11.61
N HIS A 139 9.28 -14.85 11.83
CA HIS A 139 8.75 -15.24 13.15
C HIS A 139 8.06 -14.11 13.93
N GLY A 140 7.64 -13.05 13.24
CA GLY A 140 6.86 -11.99 13.86
C GLY A 140 5.37 -12.34 13.89
N ILE A 141 4.71 -12.17 15.04
CA ILE A 141 3.29 -12.46 15.22
C ILE A 141 2.44 -11.59 14.27
N ILE A 142 1.61 -12.25 13.45
CA ILE A 142 0.60 -11.65 12.57
C ILE A 142 -0.74 -11.55 13.29
N ALA A 143 -1.16 -12.64 13.94
CA ALA A 143 -2.43 -12.77 14.66
C ALA A 143 -2.38 -13.95 15.63
N THR A 144 -3.26 -13.93 16.64
CA THR A 144 -3.50 -15.05 17.56
C THR A 144 -5.00 -15.30 17.65
N GLU A 145 -5.43 -16.53 17.39
CA GLU A 145 -6.84 -16.92 17.39
C GLU A 145 -7.08 -18.09 18.33
N THR A 146 -8.19 -18.06 19.06
CA THR A 146 -8.72 -19.23 19.77
C THR A 146 -9.59 -20.02 18.79
N VAL A 147 -9.17 -21.23 18.46
CA VAL A 147 -9.85 -22.08 17.47
C VAL A 147 -10.76 -23.14 18.12
N ALA A 148 -10.50 -23.48 19.38
CA ALA A 148 -11.39 -24.33 20.18
C ALA A 148 -11.29 -23.95 21.67
N GLN A 149 -12.39 -24.15 22.39
CA GLN A 149 -12.45 -23.99 23.83
C GLN A 149 -13.31 -25.12 24.40
N GLY A 150 -12.83 -25.76 25.46
CA GLY A 150 -13.56 -26.76 26.21
C GLY A 150 -14.81 -26.15 26.85
N THR A 151 -15.91 -26.88 26.77
CA THR A 151 -17.23 -26.44 27.27
C THR A 151 -17.67 -27.15 28.55
N ILE A 152 -16.82 -28.03 29.11
CA ILE A 152 -17.14 -28.85 30.28
C ILE A 152 -16.19 -28.45 31.42
N THR A 153 -16.76 -28.25 32.60
CA THR A 153 -16.09 -27.97 33.87
C THR A 153 -16.00 -29.24 34.72
#